data_AF-A0A2G9NJP5-F1
#
_entry.id   AF-A0A2G9NJP5-F1
#
_cell.length_a   1.000
_cell.length_b   1.000
_cell.length_c   1.000
_cell.angle_alpha   90.00
_cell.angle_beta   90.00
_cell.angle_gamma   90.00
#
_symmetry.space_group_name_H-M   'P 1'
#
loop_
_entity.id
_entity.type
_entity.pdbx_description
1 polymer ?
#
loop_
_entity_poly.entity_id
_entity_poly.type
_entity_poly.pdbx_seq_one_letter_code
_entity_poly.pdbx_strand_id
1 'polypeptide(L)'
;MKNRTFVFTSAFILLFSIISLASLSYISGNVSADSPKNYSYTKAICDENNFCQDYIVECDGEDKVMISPLSGPAIHFSSDWIDPRSELQK
;
A
#
# COMPACT_ATOMS: atom_id res chain seq x y z
N MET A 1 -12.50 35.41 49.17
CA MET A 1 -11.25 34.96 48.51
C MET A 1 -11.37 33.59 47.83
N LYS A 2 -11.98 32.57 48.45
CA LYS A 2 -12.17 31.22 47.87
C LYS A 2 -12.80 31.17 46.46
N ASN A 3 -13.77 32.02 46.17
CA ASN A 3 -14.44 32.00 44.84
C ASN A 3 -13.54 32.53 43.71
N ARG A 4 -12.61 33.45 44.00
CA ARG A 4 -11.68 33.97 42.96
C ARG A 4 -10.65 32.90 42.59
N THR A 5 -10.07 32.22 43.57
CA THR A 5 -9.13 31.11 43.33
C THR A 5 -9.79 29.97 42.57
N PHE A 6 -11.05 29.64 42.87
CA PHE A 6 -11.79 28.59 42.17
C PHE A 6 -12.03 28.90 40.69
N VAL A 7 -12.35 30.16 40.38
CA VAL A 7 -12.54 30.63 39.00
C VAL A 7 -11.24 30.57 38.19
N PHE A 8 -10.10 30.93 38.79
CA PHE A 8 -8.82 30.83 38.10
C PHE A 8 -8.41 29.37 37.86
N THR A 9 -8.64 28.47 38.82
CA THR A 9 -8.33 27.05 38.63
C THR A 9 -9.22 26.40 37.57
N SER A 10 -10.51 26.72 37.50
CA SER A 10 -11.40 26.16 36.48
C SER A 10 -11.06 26.67 35.08
N ALA A 11 -10.70 27.95 34.94
CA ALA A 11 -10.26 28.53 33.68
C ALA A 11 -8.97 27.88 33.16
N PHE A 12 -8.02 27.56 34.05
CA PHE A 12 -6.76 26.92 33.67
C PHE A 12 -6.96 25.48 33.18
N ILE A 13 -7.84 24.72 33.83
CA ILE A 13 -8.19 23.36 33.42
C ILE A 13 -8.88 23.36 32.04
N LEU A 14 -9.80 24.29 31.83
CA LEU A 14 -10.46 24.46 30.53
C LEU A 14 -9.45 24.78 29.42
N LEU A 15 -8.52 25.70 29.67
CA LEU A 15 -7.47 26.07 28.71
C LEU A 15 -6.58 24.86 28.36
N PHE A 16 -6.15 24.10 29.37
CA PHE A 16 -5.31 22.91 29.17
C PHE A 16 -6.03 21.81 28.38
N SER A 17 -7.34 21.64 28.61
CA SER A 17 -8.18 20.70 27.85
C SER A 17 -8.26 21.08 26.37
N ILE A 18 -8.47 22.37 26.06
CA ILE A 18 -8.55 22.86 24.68
C ILE A 18 -7.20 22.66 23.94
N ILE A 19 -6.09 22.97 24.60
CA ILE A 19 -4.75 22.78 24.03
C ILE A 19 -4.47 21.31 23.75
N SER A 20 -4.88 20.41 24.65
CA SER A 20 -4.69 18.96 24.48
C SER A 20 -5.54 18.39 23.34
N LEU A 21 -6.76 18.88 23.13
CA LEU A 21 -7.57 18.48 21.98
C LEU A 21 -6.98 18.97 20.65
N ALA A 22 -6.43 20.19 20.63
CA ALA A 22 -5.82 20.75 19.42
C ALA A 22 -4.53 20.01 19.01
N SER A 23 -3.75 19.50 19.97
CA SER A 23 -2.54 18.73 19.68
C SER A 23 -2.83 17.33 19.12
N LEU A 24 -3.95 16.70 19.50
CA LEU A 24 -4.40 15.42 18.93
C LEU A 24 -4.67 15.52 17.42
N SER A 25 -5.23 16.64 16.95
CA SER A 25 -5.48 16.87 15.51
C SER A 25 -4.20 17.06 14.69
N TYR A 26 -3.08 17.42 15.33
CA TYR A 26 -1.79 17.57 14.66
C TYR A 26 -1.09 16.23 14.42
N ILE A 27 -1.38 15.23 15.26
CA ILE A 27 -0.74 13.90 15.19
C ILE A 27 -1.47 13.00 14.18
N SER A 28 -2.74 13.26 13.87
CA SER A 28 -3.46 12.52 12.82
C SER A 28 -3.08 12.96 11.40
N GLY A 29 -1.83 13.37 11.19
CA GLY A 29 -1.29 13.65 9.87
C GLY A 29 -1.57 12.45 8.97
N ASN A 30 -2.26 12.69 7.86
CA ASN A 30 -2.62 11.69 6.87
C ASN A 30 -1.40 10.82 6.56
N VAL A 31 -1.40 9.58 7.05
CA VAL A 31 -0.56 8.52 6.50
C VAL A 31 -1.10 8.28 5.10
N SER A 32 -0.68 9.13 4.17
CA SER A 32 -0.76 8.81 2.76
C SER A 32 0.13 7.57 2.65
N ALA A 33 -0.48 6.42 2.36
CA ALA A 33 0.26 5.26 1.94
C ALA A 33 0.98 5.68 0.65
N ASP A 34 2.16 6.25 0.81
CA ASP A 34 3.04 6.59 -0.29
C ASP A 34 3.41 5.24 -0.88
N SER A 35 2.74 4.88 -1.98
CA SER A 35 3.08 3.68 -2.73
C SER A 35 4.59 3.74 -2.96
N PRO A 36 5.33 2.67 -2.67
CA PRO A 36 6.77 2.69 -2.77
C PRO A 36 7.13 3.19 -4.18
N LYS A 37 7.88 4.30 -4.24
CA LYS A 37 8.28 4.93 -5.50
C LYS A 37 8.82 3.91 -6.49
N ASN A 38 9.56 2.91 -6.02
CA ASN A 38 10.00 1.80 -6.83
C ASN A 38 9.54 0.48 -6.23
N TYR A 39 8.90 -0.36 -7.03
CA TYR A 39 8.59 -1.74 -6.66
C TYR A 39 8.75 -2.67 -7.84
N SER A 40 8.93 -3.96 -7.55
CA SER A 40 9.02 -5.01 -8.55
C SER A 40 8.10 -6.17 -8.19
N TYR A 41 7.49 -6.79 -9.20
CA TYR A 41 6.71 -8.01 -9.03
C TYR A 41 7.00 -8.99 -10.16
N THR A 42 6.71 -10.26 -9.95
CA THR A 42 6.83 -11.28 -10.99
C THR A 42 5.49 -11.49 -11.68
N LYS A 43 5.54 -11.71 -12.99
CA LYS A 43 4.36 -12.04 -13.79
C LYS A 43 4.68 -13.12 -14.81
N ALA A 44 3.88 -14.18 -14.81
CA ALA A 44 3.88 -15.16 -15.88
C ALA A 44 3.18 -14.58 -17.12
N ILE A 45 3.84 -14.69 -18.27
CA ILE A 45 3.25 -14.38 -19.58
C ILE A 45 3.22 -15.69 -20.38
N CYS A 46 2.03 -16.08 -20.80
CA CYS A 46 1.80 -17.30 -21.57
C CYS A 46 1.34 -16.95 -23.00
N ASP A 47 1.81 -17.69 -23.99
CA ASP A 47 1.38 -17.56 -25.38
C ASP A 47 0.26 -18.56 -25.75
N GLU A 48 -0.22 -18.49 -26.99
CA GLU A 48 -1.25 -19.38 -27.53
C GLU A 48 -0.79 -20.84 -27.65
N ASN A 49 0.52 -21.11 -27.59
CA ASN A 49 1.09 -22.45 -27.63
C ASN A 49 1.20 -23.07 -26.24
N ASN A 50 0.66 -22.45 -25.19
CA ASN A 50 0.85 -22.85 -23.79
C ASN A 50 2.32 -22.81 -23.32
N PHE A 51 3.13 -21.98 -23.96
CA PHE A 51 4.45 -21.64 -23.47
C PHE A 51 4.33 -20.47 -22.48
N CYS A 52 4.73 -20.69 -21.24
CA CYS A 52 4.72 -19.70 -20.18
C CYS A 52 6.15 -19.38 -19.72
N GLN A 53 6.45 -18.09 -19.60
CA GLN A 53 7.70 -17.57 -19.08
C GLN A 53 7.42 -16.55 -17.99
N ASP A 54 8.15 -16.64 -16.87
CA ASP A 54 8.10 -15.66 -15.81
C ASP A 54 8.99 -14.45 -16.13
N TYR A 55 8.47 -13.27 -15.86
CA TYR A 55 9.16 -11.99 -16.01
C TYR A 55 9.17 -11.24 -14.69
N ILE A 56 10.23 -10.50 -14.43
CA ILE A 56 10.24 -9.44 -13.42
C ILE A 56 9.78 -8.13 -14.08
N VAL A 57 8.78 -7.50 -13.48
CA VAL A 57 8.30 -6.18 -13.87
C VAL A 57 8.75 -5.20 -12.81
N GLU A 58 9.50 -4.20 -13.21
CA GLU A 58 9.95 -3.09 -12.37
C GLU A 58 9.13 -1.84 -12.69
N CYS A 59 8.58 -1.22 -11.65
CA CYS A 59 7.75 -0.03 -11.73
C CYS A 59 8.40 1.13 -10.97
N ASP A 60 8.25 2.35 -11.51
CA ASP A 60 8.45 3.62 -10.82
C ASP A 60 7.08 4.27 -10.64
N GLY A 61 6.48 4.06 -9.47
CA GLY A 61 5.09 4.40 -9.18
C GLY A 61 4.11 3.58 -10.04
N GLU A 62 3.28 4.28 -10.82
CA GLU A 62 2.31 3.62 -11.71
C GLU A 62 2.91 3.25 -13.07
N ASP A 63 4.11 3.76 -13.39
CA ASP A 63 4.74 3.57 -14.68
C ASP A 63 5.59 2.30 -14.70
N LYS A 64 5.35 1.45 -15.72
CA LYS A 64 6.20 0.28 -15.98
C LYS A 64 7.48 0.74 -16.65
N VAL A 65 8.60 0.50 -15.99
CA VAL A 65 9.92 0.96 -16.46
C VAL A 65 10.65 -0.16 -17.21
N MET A 66 10.54 -1.39 -16.72
CA MET A 66 11.27 -2.52 -17.30
C MET A 66 10.53 -3.85 -17.14
N ILE A 67 10.64 -4.71 -18.15
CA ILE A 67 10.18 -6.09 -18.11
C ILE A 67 11.35 -6.96 -18.58
N SER A 68 11.86 -7.81 -17.68
CA SER A 68 13.00 -8.68 -17.97
C SER A 68 12.61 -10.14 -17.72
N PRO A 69 12.97 -11.08 -18.61
CA PRO A 69 12.72 -12.50 -18.35
C PRO A 69 13.54 -12.94 -17.15
N LEU A 70 12.91 -13.66 -16.22
CA LEU A 70 13.66 -14.31 -15.14
C LEU A 70 14.43 -15.48 -15.74
N SER A 71 15.73 -15.54 -15.46
CA SER A 71 16.57 -16.67 -15.84
C SER A 71 16.09 -17.91 -15.11
N GLY A 72 15.38 -18.79 -15.81
CA GLY A 72 14.70 -19.96 -15.26
C GLY A 72 14.02 -20.80 -16.35
N PRO A 73 13.41 -21.94 -15.99
CA PRO A 73 12.75 -22.80 -16.96
C PRO A 73 11.48 -22.12 -17.47
N ALA A 74 11.44 -21.86 -18.77
CA ALA A 74 10.16 -21.69 -19.45
C ALA A 74 9.41 -23.03 -19.42
N ILE A 75 8.11 -22.98 -19.15
CA ILE A 75 7.28 -24.18 -19.06
C ILE A 75 6.39 -24.24 -20.29
N HIS A 76 6.39 -25.38 -20.95
CA HIS A 76 5.47 -25.67 -22.05
C HIS A 76 4.43 -26.66 -21.52
N PHE A 77 3.20 -26.20 -21.33
CA PHE A 77 2.11 -27.05 -20.89
C PHE A 77 1.50 -27.79 -22.09
N SER A 78 0.79 -28.88 -21.82
CA SER A 78 0.04 -29.59 -22.85
C SER A 78 -1.17 -28.75 -23.32
N SER A 79 -1.65 -29.00 -24.53
CA SER A 79 -2.75 -28.23 -25.12
C SER A 79 -4.10 -28.38 -24.40
N ASP A 80 -4.23 -29.42 -23.57
CA ASP A 80 -5.38 -29.70 -22.71
C ASP A 80 -5.24 -29.11 -21.30
N TRP A 81 -4.13 -28.43 -21.00
CA TRP A 81 -3.92 -27.80 -19.71
C TRP A 81 -4.82 -26.57 -19.53
N ILE A 82 -5.49 -26.50 -18.37
CA ILE A 82 -6.36 -25.40 -17.98
C ILE A 82 -5.75 -24.77 -16.72
N ASP A 83 -5.48 -23.45 -16.74
CA ASP A 83 -4.98 -22.75 -15.56
C ASP A 83 -6.05 -22.76 -14.45
N PRO A 84 -5.83 -23.44 -13.31
CA PRO A 84 -6.82 -23.50 -12.24
C PRO A 84 -7.09 -22.14 -11.59
N ARG A 85 -6.27 -21.12 -11.85
CA ARG A 85 -6.45 -19.74 -11.37
C ARG A 85 -7.36 -18.91 -12.28
N SER A 86 -7.63 -19.36 -13.51
CA SER A 86 -8.49 -18.63 -14.44
C SER A 86 -9.92 -18.43 -13.91
N GLU A 87 -10.38 -19.30 -13.02
CA GLU A 87 -11.70 -19.18 -12.38
C GLU A 87 -11.75 -18.11 -11.27
N LEU A 88 -10.60 -17.65 -10.77
CA LEU A 88 -10.51 -16.70 -9.66
C LEU A 88 -10.43 -15.23 -10.10
N GLN A 89 -10.44 -14.95 -11.41
CA GLN A 89 -10.28 -13.60 -11.98
C GLN A 89 -11.57 -13.00 -12.57
N LYS A 90 -12.75 -13.53 -12.23
CA LYS A 90 -14.06 -12.97 -12.63
C LYS A 90 -14.61 -11.97 -11.61
#